data_AF-S4PAW2-F1
#
_entry.id   AF-S4PAW2-F1
#
_cell.length_a   1.000
_cell.length_b   1.000
_cell.length_c   1.000
_cell.angle_alpha   90.00
_cell.angle_beta   90.00
_cell.angle_gamma   90.00
#
_symmetry.space_group_name_H-M   'P 1'
#
loop_
_entity.id
_entity.type
_entity.pdbx_description
1 polymer ?
#
loop_
_entity_poly.entity_id
_entity_poly.type
_entity_poly.pdbx_seq_one_letter_code
_entity_poly.pdbx_strand_id
1 'polypeptide(L)'
;HRKRKAGRFYPTRLALNITCVKDGLAPLDAAANAGYIIAETNYRVYAYTQSSLQVALLGLFTELIYRFPNVVVGVLTRESVRAALRGGISAQQIIRYLDQHSHPQMLKSDTGGVRSASVLPPTVLDQIQ
;
A
#
# COMPACT_ATOMS: atom_id res chain seq x y z
N HIS A 1 -16.19 2.99 -36.38
CA HIS A 1 -16.06 4.40 -36.84
C HIS A 1 -15.06 5.16 -35.97
N ARG A 2 -13.90 5.54 -36.51
CA ARG A 2 -12.88 6.34 -35.79
C ARG A 2 -13.32 7.82 -35.81
N LYS A 3 -13.64 8.39 -34.63
CA LYS A 3 -14.01 9.81 -34.47
C LYS A 3 -12.83 10.67 -34.93
N ARG A 4 -13.06 11.62 -35.85
CA ARG A 4 -12.02 12.46 -36.48
C ARG A 4 -11.16 13.18 -35.43
N LYS A 5 -9.85 13.27 -35.68
CA LYS A 5 -8.88 13.99 -34.83
C LYS A 5 -9.22 15.48 -34.82
N ALA A 6 -9.52 16.04 -33.66
CA ALA A 6 -9.64 17.48 -33.45
C ALA A 6 -8.26 18.15 -33.69
N GLY A 7 -8.24 19.33 -34.31
CA GLY A 7 -7.01 20.09 -34.61
C GLY A 7 -6.39 20.83 -33.41
N ARG A 8 -6.84 20.53 -32.18
CA ARG A 8 -6.35 21.14 -30.95
C ARG A 8 -6.11 20.06 -29.90
N PHE A 9 -4.95 20.12 -29.26
CA PHE A 9 -4.57 19.27 -28.14
C PHE A 9 -4.36 20.15 -26.91
N TYR A 10 -4.94 19.76 -25.79
CA TYR A 10 -4.75 20.42 -24.50
C TYR A 10 -3.85 19.52 -23.65
N PRO A 11 -2.63 19.98 -23.30
CA PRO A 11 -1.75 19.19 -22.47
C PRO A 11 -2.37 18.99 -21.08
N THR A 12 -2.33 17.78 -20.56
CA THR A 12 -2.79 17.47 -19.20
C THR A 12 -1.76 17.96 -18.17
N ARG A 13 -2.16 18.04 -16.89
CA ARG A 13 -1.22 18.35 -15.80
C ARG A 13 -0.07 17.34 -15.73
N LEU A 14 -0.30 16.09 -16.12
CA LEU A 14 0.74 15.05 -16.22
C LEU A 14 1.78 15.40 -17.30
N ALA A 15 1.32 15.81 -18.49
CA ALA A 15 2.20 16.20 -19.60
C ALA A 15 3.03 17.46 -19.26
N LEU A 16 2.42 18.42 -18.55
CA LEU A 16 3.10 19.64 -18.11
C LEU A 16 4.17 19.38 -17.04
N ASN A 17 3.96 18.36 -16.19
CA ASN A 17 4.84 18.07 -15.04
C ASN A 17 5.91 17.00 -15.31
N ILE A 18 6.05 16.52 -16.54
CA ILE A 18 6.96 15.39 -16.86
C ILE A 18 8.43 15.69 -16.54
N THR A 19 8.86 16.96 -16.66
CA THR A 19 10.22 17.43 -16.35
C THR A 19 10.35 18.04 -14.95
N CYS A 20 9.24 18.19 -14.21
CA CYS A 20 9.21 18.86 -12.91
C CYS A 20 9.34 17.88 -11.72
N VAL A 21 9.49 16.57 -11.96
CA VAL A 21 9.67 15.57 -10.92
C VAL A 21 11.07 15.72 -10.31
N LYS A 22 11.15 16.39 -9.16
CA LYS A 22 12.34 16.37 -8.30
C LYS A 22 12.17 15.25 -7.27
N ASP A 23 13.19 14.40 -7.12
CA ASP A 23 13.23 13.27 -6.17
C ASP A 23 12.12 12.22 -6.30
N GLY A 24 11.56 12.03 -7.49
CA GLY A 24 10.55 10.98 -7.74
C GLY A 24 9.15 11.28 -7.17
N LEU A 25 8.97 12.42 -6.51
CA LEU A 25 7.69 12.88 -6.00
C LEU A 25 7.08 13.86 -7.01
N ALA A 26 6.07 13.41 -7.74
CA ALA A 26 5.26 14.34 -8.52
C ALA A 26 4.53 15.27 -7.53
N PRO A 27 4.49 16.61 -7.76
CA PRO A 27 3.81 17.56 -6.87
C PRO A 27 2.26 17.41 -6.87
N LEU A 28 1.74 16.31 -7.42
CA LEU A 28 0.34 16.14 -7.75
C LEU A 28 -0.51 15.82 -6.51
N ASP A 29 0.05 15.26 -5.43
CA ASP A 29 -0.73 14.88 -4.25
C ASP A 29 0.03 15.15 -2.95
N ALA A 30 -0.29 16.24 -2.25
CA ALA A 30 0.19 16.49 -0.88
C ALA A 30 -0.27 15.39 0.11
N ALA A 31 -1.34 14.65 -0.22
CA ALA A 31 -1.82 13.49 0.51
C ALA A 31 -0.94 12.22 0.30
N ALA A 32 -0.09 12.19 -0.73
CA ALA A 32 0.84 11.08 -0.97
C ALA A 32 2.03 11.05 0.01
N ASN A 33 2.20 12.10 0.83
CA ASN A 33 3.33 12.22 1.76
C ASN A 33 3.27 11.26 2.96
N ALA A 34 2.11 10.68 3.28
CA ALA A 34 1.98 9.74 4.40
C ALA A 34 2.48 8.31 4.08
N GLY A 35 2.72 8.02 2.80
CA GLY A 35 3.01 6.65 2.35
C GLY A 35 1.78 5.73 2.42
N TYR A 36 1.91 4.51 1.92
CA TYR A 36 0.82 3.52 1.94
C TYR A 36 1.36 2.09 1.89
N ILE A 37 0.51 1.15 2.27
CA ILE A 37 0.80 -0.29 2.33
C ILE A 37 -0.15 -1.01 1.38
N ILE A 38 0.38 -2.02 0.68
CA ILE A 38 -0.36 -2.92 -0.19
C ILE A 38 -0.04 -4.34 0.27
N ALA A 39 -1.06 -5.10 0.65
CA ALA A 39 -0.95 -6.53 0.96
C ALA A 39 -1.57 -7.34 -0.18
N GLU A 40 -0.80 -8.27 -0.75
CA GLU A 40 -1.24 -9.15 -1.84
C GLU A 40 -1.69 -10.53 -1.33
N THR A 41 -2.42 -11.26 -2.16
CA THR A 41 -2.91 -12.63 -1.86
C THR A 41 -1.79 -13.66 -1.68
N ASN A 42 -0.59 -13.37 -2.15
CA ASN A 42 0.63 -14.18 -2.01
C ASN A 42 1.42 -13.86 -0.72
N TYR A 43 0.82 -13.12 0.22
CA TYR A 43 1.38 -12.69 1.50
C TYR A 43 2.51 -11.64 1.42
N ARG A 44 2.80 -11.10 0.23
CA ARG A 44 3.74 -9.98 0.10
C ARG A 44 3.10 -8.67 0.56
N VAL A 45 3.88 -7.91 1.31
CA VAL A 45 3.54 -6.58 1.80
C VAL A 45 4.50 -5.57 1.18
N TYR A 46 3.95 -4.63 0.41
CA TYR A 46 4.70 -3.51 -0.16
C TYR A 46 4.33 -2.23 0.58
N ALA A 47 5.29 -1.62 1.24
CA ALA A 47 5.11 -0.39 1.97
C ALA A 47 5.90 0.74 1.31
N TYR A 48 5.19 1.68 0.69
CA TYR A 48 5.77 2.90 0.15
C TYR A 48 5.90 3.90 1.28
N THR A 49 7.08 3.96 1.89
CA THR A 49 7.35 4.82 3.04
C THR A 49 8.82 5.17 3.14
N GLN A 50 9.09 6.37 3.64
CA GLN A 50 10.42 6.83 4.04
C GLN A 50 10.57 6.83 5.58
N SER A 51 9.49 6.55 6.31
CA SER A 51 9.49 6.58 7.77
C SER A 51 10.13 5.31 8.35
N SER A 52 11.27 5.48 9.02
CA SER A 52 11.96 4.37 9.71
C SER A 52 11.08 3.73 10.79
N LEU A 53 10.19 4.50 11.43
CA LEU A 53 9.21 4.00 12.38
C LEU A 53 8.23 3.03 11.72
N GLN A 54 7.71 3.38 10.54
CA GLN A 54 6.77 2.51 9.80
C GLN A 54 7.44 1.20 9.37
N VAL A 55 8.71 1.28 8.96
CA VAL A 55 9.52 0.10 8.65
C VAL A 55 9.74 -0.78 9.89
N ALA A 56 10.05 -0.17 11.04
CA ALA A 56 10.23 -0.92 12.29
C ALA A 56 8.94 -1.62 12.74
N LEU A 57 7.79 -0.95 12.63
CA LEU A 57 6.48 -1.52 12.94
C LEU A 57 6.16 -2.73 12.05
N LEU A 58 6.40 -2.63 10.74
CA LEU A 58 6.23 -3.75 9.81
C LEU A 58 7.12 -4.94 10.19
N GLY A 59 8.36 -4.68 10.62
CA GLY A 59 9.29 -5.72 11.08
C GLY A 59 8.83 -6.48 12.33
N LEU A 60 7.83 -5.99 13.07
CA LEU A 60 7.29 -6.69 14.23
C LEU A 60 6.44 -7.91 13.84
N PHE A 61 5.83 -7.89 12.67
CA PHE A 61 4.87 -8.93 12.24
C PHE A 61 5.10 -9.44 10.81
N THR A 62 6.10 -8.95 10.10
CA THR A 62 6.52 -9.44 8.77
C THR A 62 8.01 -9.76 8.74
N GLU A 63 8.41 -10.64 7.84
CA GLU A 63 9.81 -10.82 7.46
C GLU A 63 10.16 -9.81 6.37
N LEU A 64 11.04 -8.84 6.66
CA LEU A 64 11.48 -7.84 5.68
C LEU A 64 12.48 -8.47 4.71
N ILE A 65 12.19 -8.42 3.41
CA ILE A 65 13.02 -9.01 2.35
C ILE A 65 13.88 -7.94 1.67
N TYR A 66 13.27 -6.81 1.30
CA TYR A 66 13.97 -5.73 0.61
C TYR A 66 13.66 -4.39 1.23
N ARG A 67 14.68 -3.53 1.31
CA ARG A 67 14.55 -2.15 1.73
C ARG A 67 15.21 -1.24 0.70
N PHE A 68 14.37 -0.47 0.02
CA PHE A 68 14.78 0.60 -0.89
C PHE A 68 14.49 1.97 -0.23
N PRO A 69 14.98 3.09 -0.78
CA PRO A 69 14.83 4.41 -0.16
C PRO A 69 13.38 4.84 0.12
N ASN A 70 12.43 4.40 -0.71
CA ASN A 70 11.01 4.80 -0.63
C ASN A 70 10.04 3.62 -0.63
N VAL A 71 10.54 2.37 -0.66
CA VAL A 71 9.70 1.18 -0.62
C VAL A 71 10.37 0.06 0.16
N VAL A 72 9.58 -0.61 1.00
CA VAL A 72 9.98 -1.81 1.72
C VAL A 72 9.09 -2.97 1.27
N VAL A 73 9.70 -4.12 1.08
CA VAL A 73 9.01 -5.35 0.72
C VAL A 73 9.22 -6.35 1.85
N GLY A 74 8.13 -6.86 2.40
CA GLY A 74 8.13 -7.94 3.38
C GLY A 74 7.19 -9.05 2.99
N VAL A 75 7.25 -10.17 3.72
CA VAL A 75 6.30 -11.28 3.61
C VAL A 75 5.70 -11.55 4.98
N LEU A 76 4.38 -11.76 4.99
CA LEU A 76 3.63 -12.16 6.16
C LEU A 76 3.69 -13.70 6.30
N THR A 77 4.64 -14.21 7.10
CA THR A 77 4.78 -15.65 7.35
C THR A 77 3.99 -16.06 8.59
N ARG A 78 3.74 -17.36 8.74
CA ARG A 78 3.06 -17.87 9.95
C ARG A 78 3.94 -17.64 11.18
N GLU A 79 5.24 -17.76 10.99
CA GLU A 79 6.28 -17.61 12.01
C GLU A 79 6.36 -16.15 12.48
N SER A 80 6.35 -15.19 11.56
CA SER A 80 6.39 -13.75 11.88
C SER A 80 5.14 -13.32 12.65
N VAL A 81 3.96 -13.76 12.22
CA VAL A 81 2.69 -13.48 12.91
C VAL A 81 2.71 -14.09 14.31
N ARG A 82 3.08 -15.37 14.46
CA ARG A 82 3.16 -16.02 15.77
C ARG A 82 4.16 -15.36 16.70
N ALA A 83 5.28 -14.86 16.18
CA ALA A 83 6.24 -14.09 16.96
C ALA A 83 5.61 -12.79 17.49
N ALA A 84 4.91 -12.05 16.64
CA ALA A 84 4.19 -10.83 17.01
C ALA A 84 3.13 -11.09 18.10
N LEU A 85 2.32 -12.14 17.93
CA LEU A 85 1.29 -12.55 18.88
C LEU A 85 1.90 -12.88 20.26
N ARG A 86 3.00 -13.64 20.30
CA ARG A 86 3.74 -13.92 21.55
C ARG A 86 4.36 -12.66 22.16
N GLY A 87 4.74 -11.70 21.33
CA GLY A 87 5.19 -10.37 21.75
C GLY A 87 4.09 -9.44 22.25
N GLY A 88 2.83 -9.89 22.30
CA GLY A 88 1.69 -9.13 22.79
C GLY A 88 1.00 -8.24 21.75
N ILE A 89 1.37 -8.35 20.48
CA ILE A 89 0.69 -7.66 19.38
C ILE A 89 -0.45 -8.54 18.90
N SER A 90 -1.70 -8.13 19.11
CA SER A 90 -2.86 -8.93 18.71
C SER A 90 -3.11 -8.93 17.19
N ALA A 91 -3.72 -10.00 16.69
CA ALA A 91 -4.17 -10.12 15.30
C ALA A 91 -4.98 -8.90 14.85
N GLN A 92 -5.90 -8.43 15.70
CA GLN A 92 -6.74 -7.26 15.42
C GLN A 92 -5.94 -5.97 15.27
N GLN A 93 -4.84 -5.80 16.03
CA GLN A 93 -3.96 -4.64 15.90
C GLN A 93 -3.20 -4.68 14.57
N ILE A 94 -2.72 -5.85 14.15
CA ILE A 94 -2.05 -6.03 12.85
C ILE A 94 -3.01 -5.66 11.71
N ILE A 95 -4.22 -6.23 11.72
CA ILE A 95 -5.25 -5.97 10.70
C ILE A 95 -5.60 -4.48 10.66
N ARG A 96 -5.89 -3.86 11.82
CA ARG A 96 -6.20 -2.42 11.88
C ARG A 96 -5.07 -1.55 11.37
N TYR A 97 -3.83 -1.91 11.67
CA TYR A 97 -2.66 -1.16 11.21
C TYR A 97 -2.54 -1.20 9.67
N LEU A 98 -2.71 -2.38 9.08
CA LEU A 98 -2.68 -2.57 7.63
C LEU A 98 -3.86 -1.86 6.93
N ASP A 99 -5.07 -1.93 7.48
CA ASP A 99 -6.24 -1.21 6.95
C ASP A 99 -6.05 0.31 6.99
N GLN A 100 -5.57 0.87 8.10
CA GLN A 100 -5.37 2.32 8.27
C GLN A 100 -4.38 2.92 7.28
N HIS A 101 -3.38 2.13 6.85
CA HIS A 101 -2.34 2.58 5.94
C HIS A 101 -2.52 1.99 4.53
N SER A 102 -3.65 1.35 4.24
CA SER A 102 -3.91 0.76 2.93
C SER A 102 -4.03 1.82 1.83
N HIS A 103 -3.58 1.48 0.62
CA HIS A 103 -3.65 2.41 -0.50
C HIS A 103 -5.10 2.84 -0.82
N PRO A 104 -5.40 4.14 -1.00
CA PRO A 104 -6.76 4.66 -1.12
C PRO A 104 -7.53 4.15 -2.35
N GLN A 105 -6.83 3.64 -3.36
CA GLN A 105 -7.49 3.00 -4.51
C GLN A 105 -8.03 1.60 -4.17
N MET A 106 -7.40 0.90 -3.22
CA MET A 106 -7.89 -0.41 -2.76
C MET A 106 -9.23 -0.28 -2.03
N LEU A 107 -9.45 0.84 -1.33
CA LEU A 107 -10.74 1.20 -0.74
C LEU A 107 -11.85 1.43 -1.78
N LYS A 108 -11.49 1.80 -3.02
CA LYS A 108 -12.46 2.09 -4.10
C LYS A 108 -12.79 0.87 -4.95
N SER A 109 -11.89 -0.11 -5.02
CA SER A 109 -12.08 -1.33 -5.83
C SER A 109 -13.16 -2.28 -5.29
N ASP A 110 -13.73 -2.02 -4.11
CA ASP A 110 -14.93 -2.70 -3.59
C ASP A 110 -16.22 -2.20 -4.30
N THR A 111 -16.12 -1.92 -5.60
CA THR A 111 -17.22 -1.54 -6.49
C THR A 111 -17.91 -2.81 -7.00
N GLY A 112 -18.68 -3.44 -6.10
CA GLY A 112 -19.51 -4.60 -6.39
C GLY A 112 -20.73 -4.75 -5.48
N GLY A 113 -21.02 -3.77 -4.61
CA GLY A 113 -22.22 -3.76 -3.75
C GLY A 113 -22.14 -4.58 -2.46
N VAL A 114 -21.08 -5.37 -2.26
CA VAL A 114 -20.80 -6.06 -0.99
C VAL A 114 -19.71 -5.29 -0.28
N ARG A 115 -20.02 -4.69 0.87
CA ARG A 115 -19.01 -4.05 1.73
C ARG A 115 -18.16 -5.15 2.35
N SER A 116 -16.94 -5.32 1.88
CA SER A 116 -15.96 -6.21 2.50
C SER A 116 -15.58 -5.66 3.87
N ALA A 117 -15.42 -6.53 4.86
CA ALA A 117 -15.15 -6.11 6.25
C ALA A 117 -13.75 -5.49 6.45
N SER A 118 -12.84 -5.68 5.49
CA SER A 118 -11.47 -5.17 5.47
C SER A 118 -11.02 -4.95 4.02
N VAL A 119 -10.04 -4.07 3.82
CA VAL A 119 -9.41 -3.78 2.51
C VAL A 119 -8.42 -4.89 2.13
N LEU A 120 -8.04 -5.72 3.10
CA LEU A 120 -7.09 -6.80 2.93
C LEU A 120 -7.74 -8.02 2.27
N PRO A 121 -7.00 -8.77 1.44
CA PRO A 121 -7.50 -10.03 0.91
C PRO A 121 -7.84 -11.03 2.02
N PRO A 122 -8.88 -11.88 1.85
CA PRO A 122 -9.28 -12.85 2.87
C PRO A 122 -8.15 -13.82 3.23
N THR A 123 -7.31 -14.20 2.27
CA THR A 123 -6.15 -15.06 2.52
C THR A 123 -5.15 -14.44 3.50
N VAL A 124 -5.00 -13.11 3.48
CA VAL A 124 -4.14 -12.37 4.41
C VAL A 124 -4.77 -12.31 5.80
N LEU A 125 -6.09 -12.12 5.88
CA LEU A 125 -6.81 -12.13 7.16
C LEU A 125 -6.70 -13.49 7.85
N ASP A 126 -6.93 -14.57 7.11
CA ASP A 126 -6.84 -15.95 7.61
C ASP A 126 -5.43 -16.30 8.09
N GLN A 127 -4.39 -15.70 7.50
CA GLN A 127 -3.01 -15.91 7.93
C GLN A 127 -2.68 -15.19 9.26
N ILE A 128 -3.41 -14.11 9.57
CA ILE A 128 -3.20 -13.30 10.78
C ILE A 128 -4.00 -13.86 11.97
N GLN A 129 -5.15 -14.47 11.71
CA GLN A 129 -6.07 -15.03 12.72
C GLN A 129 -5.67 -16.44 13.18
#